data_AF-A0A661ZA24-F1
#
_entry.id   AF-A0A661ZA24-F1
#
_cell.length_a   1.000
_cell.length_b   1.000
_cell.length_c   1.000
_cell.angle_alpha   90.00
_cell.angle_beta   90.00
_cell.angle_gamma   90.00
#
_symmetry.space_group_name_H-M   'P 1'
#
loop_
_entity.id
_entity.type
_entity.pdbx_description
1 polymer ?
#
loop_
_entity_poly.entity_id
_entity_poly.type
_entity_poly.pdbx_seq_one_letter_code
_entity_poly.pdbx_strand_id
1 'polypeptide(L)'
;MEQEKKELSIEQLLQEMTNEFGREPETMKLLSQLNKDAVFEHSANKLFAMKGQYIPPKYKLLMSIAIGAALGFEHCIETYAQVATRKGISKEEITEAILLARFVKATTVISASTSTMHKLVNGFE
;
A
#
# COMPACT_ATOMS: atom_id res chain seq x y z
N MET A 1 -17.33 -32.98 -6.89
CA MET A 1 -16.21 -33.18 -5.95
C MET A 1 -15.77 -31.81 -5.50
N GLU A 2 -16.34 -31.32 -4.41
CA GLU A 2 -15.83 -30.13 -3.73
C GLU A 2 -14.42 -30.46 -3.28
N GLN A 3 -13.44 -29.78 -3.87
CA GLN A 3 -12.08 -29.80 -3.34
C GLN A 3 -12.15 -29.11 -1.98
N GLU A 4 -11.99 -29.88 -0.90
CA GLU A 4 -11.69 -29.35 0.43
C GLU A 4 -10.51 -28.39 0.30
N LYS A 5 -10.80 -27.09 0.29
CA LYS A 5 -9.80 -26.05 0.41
C LYS A 5 -9.25 -26.19 1.82
N LYS A 6 -8.10 -26.85 1.95
CA LYS A 6 -7.41 -27.00 3.23
C LYS A 6 -7.20 -25.60 3.80
N GLU A 7 -7.94 -25.25 4.85
CA GLU A 7 -7.82 -23.95 5.49
C GLU A 7 -6.37 -23.76 5.96
N LEU A 8 -5.78 -22.65 5.56
CA LEU A 8 -4.40 -22.31 5.89
C LEU A 8 -4.32 -22.07 7.41
N SER A 9 -3.34 -22.63 8.10
CA SER A 9 -3.16 -22.35 9.53
C SER A 9 -2.67 -20.91 9.75
N ILE A 10 -2.88 -20.36 10.94
CA ILE A 10 -2.41 -19.00 11.26
C ILE A 10 -0.88 -18.90 11.18
N GLU A 11 -0.16 -19.95 11.58
CA GLU A 11 1.29 -20.04 11.48
C GLU A 11 1.76 -20.05 10.02
N GLN A 12 1.05 -20.80 9.16
CA GLN A 12 1.33 -20.81 7.73
C GLN A 12 1.09 -19.43 7.11
N LEU A 13 0.02 -18.75 7.51
CA LEU A 13 -0.31 -17.41 6.99
C LEU A 13 0.75 -16.38 7.39
N LEU A 14 1.20 -16.40 8.64
CA LEU A 14 2.28 -15.52 9.12
C LEU A 14 3.61 -15.83 8.42
N GLN A 15 3.88 -17.10 8.10
CA GLN A 15 5.06 -17.48 7.33
C GLN A 15 4.99 -16.97 5.88
N GLU A 16 3.83 -17.07 5.23
CA GLU A 16 3.61 -16.51 3.88
C GLU A 16 3.84 -15.00 3.85
N MET A 17 3.29 -14.28 4.84
CA MET A 17 3.54 -12.84 5.01
C MET A 17 5.03 -12.53 5.19
N THR A 18 5.74 -13.34 5.97
CA THR A 18 7.19 -13.19 6.18
C THR A 18 7.96 -13.36 4.87
N ASN A 19 7.61 -14.38 4.07
CA ASN A 19 8.24 -14.64 2.79
C ASN A 19 7.98 -13.50 1.79
N GLU A 20 6.75 -13.00 1.78
CA GLU A 20 6.36 -11.88 0.93
C GLU A 20 7.08 -10.60 1.31
N PHE A 21 7.07 -10.20 2.58
CA PHE A 21 7.62 -8.92 3.02
C PHE A 21 9.11 -8.95 3.34
N GLY A 22 9.70 -10.13 3.45
CA GLY A 22 11.13 -10.32 3.75
C GLY A 22 11.49 -10.08 5.22
N ARG A 23 10.50 -9.94 6.10
CA ARG A 23 10.66 -9.69 7.54
C ARG A 23 9.43 -10.17 8.31
N GLU A 24 9.59 -10.43 9.60
CA GLU A 24 8.48 -10.89 10.46
C GLU A 24 7.34 -9.84 10.50
N PRO A 25 6.08 -10.24 10.26
CA PRO A 25 4.93 -9.34 10.32
C PRO A 25 4.48 -9.16 11.79
N GLU A 26 5.28 -8.47 12.59
CA GLU A 26 5.08 -8.31 14.04
C GLU A 26 3.64 -7.91 14.41
N THR A 27 3.08 -6.90 13.72
CA THR A 27 1.69 -6.47 13.95
C THR A 27 0.69 -7.60 13.73
N MET A 28 0.87 -8.44 12.72
CA MET A 28 -0.03 -9.57 12.44
C MET A 28 0.17 -10.71 13.44
N LYS A 29 1.41 -10.93 13.90
CA LYS A 29 1.73 -11.90 14.94
C LYS A 29 1.10 -11.51 16.28
N LEU A 30 1.15 -10.23 16.66
CA LEU A 30 0.43 -9.71 17.83
C LEU A 30 -1.08 -9.84 17.63
N LEU A 31 -1.60 -9.45 16.46
CA LEU A 31 -3.02 -9.56 16.15
C LEU A 31 -3.51 -11.01 16.22
N SER A 32 -2.72 -12.00 15.78
CA SER A 32 -3.10 -13.41 15.86
C SER A 32 -3.29 -13.95 17.28
N GLN A 33 -2.67 -13.31 18.28
CA GLN A 33 -2.85 -13.66 19.69
C GLN A 33 -4.13 -13.06 20.26
N LEU A 34 -4.63 -11.98 19.66
CA LEU A 34 -5.82 -11.25 20.10
C LEU A 34 -7.08 -11.69 19.33
N ASN A 35 -6.95 -11.87 18.01
CA ASN A 35 -8.02 -12.23 17.09
C ASN A 35 -7.43 -12.83 15.80
N LYS A 36 -7.47 -14.16 15.67
CA LYS A 36 -6.96 -14.87 14.48
C LYS A 36 -7.79 -14.57 13.24
N ASP A 37 -9.11 -14.48 13.38
CA ASP A 37 -10.04 -14.23 12.28
C ASP A 37 -9.74 -12.88 11.61
N ALA A 38 -9.36 -11.87 12.40
CA ALA A 38 -8.95 -10.56 11.87
C ALA A 38 -7.70 -10.65 10.96
N VAL A 39 -6.76 -11.57 11.24
CA VAL A 39 -5.58 -11.78 10.38
C VAL A 39 -5.98 -12.46 9.07
N PHE A 40 -6.85 -13.46 9.14
CA PHE A 40 -7.39 -14.13 7.95
C PHE A 40 -8.18 -13.16 7.08
N GLU A 41 -9.06 -12.35 7.67
CA GLU A 41 -9.82 -11.31 6.97
C GLU A 41 -8.90 -10.25 6.36
N HIS A 42 -7.85 -9.82 7.06
CA HIS A 42 -6.86 -8.90 6.49
C HIS A 42 -6.18 -9.48 5.25
N SER A 43 -5.77 -10.76 5.32
CA SER A 43 -5.17 -11.47 4.19
C SER A 43 -6.15 -11.63 3.02
N ALA A 44 -7.40 -12.00 3.30
CA ALA A 44 -8.46 -12.14 2.31
C ALA A 44 -8.75 -10.81 1.59
N ASN A 45 -8.79 -9.70 2.33
CA ASN A 45 -8.95 -8.36 1.78
C ASN A 45 -7.79 -7.97 0.85
N LYS A 46 -6.55 -8.26 1.26
CA LYS A 46 -5.37 -8.05 0.41
C LYS A 46 -5.48 -8.88 -0.88
N LEU A 47 -5.84 -10.16 -0.77
CA LEU A 47 -6.00 -11.03 -1.94
C LEU A 47 -7.10 -10.50 -2.87
N PHE A 48 -8.24 -10.08 -2.32
CA PHE A 48 -9.33 -9.47 -3.07
C PHE A 48 -8.88 -8.21 -3.83
N ALA A 49 -8.13 -7.30 -3.19
CA ALA A 49 -7.61 -6.10 -3.84
C ALA A 49 -6.58 -6.44 -4.93
N MET A 50 -5.74 -7.46 -4.71
CA MET A 50 -4.64 -7.81 -5.61
C MET A 50 -5.03 -8.74 -6.76
N LYS A 51 -6.16 -9.46 -6.71
CA LYS A 51 -6.55 -10.45 -7.74
C LYS A 51 -6.98 -9.86 -9.09
N GLY A 52 -7.33 -8.57 -9.15
CA GLY A 52 -7.83 -7.95 -10.38
C GLY A 52 -6.80 -7.99 -11.52
N GLN A 53 -7.21 -8.29 -12.74
CA GLN A 53 -6.28 -8.48 -13.88
C GLN A 53 -5.96 -7.21 -14.67
N TYR A 54 -6.78 -6.15 -14.53
CA TYR A 54 -6.65 -4.95 -15.36
C TYR A 54 -5.45 -4.06 -15.02
N ILE A 55 -4.93 -4.15 -13.78
CA ILE A 55 -3.71 -3.45 -13.37
C ILE A 55 -2.60 -4.49 -13.21
N PRO A 56 -1.56 -4.45 -14.06
CA PRO A 56 -0.41 -5.35 -13.94
C PRO A 56 0.25 -5.28 -12.55
N PRO A 57 0.83 -6.38 -12.05
CA PRO A 57 1.42 -6.46 -10.70
C PRO A 57 2.44 -5.36 -10.39
N LYS A 58 3.25 -4.98 -11.38
CA LYS A 58 4.22 -3.88 -11.27
C LYS A 58 3.55 -2.56 -10.86
N TYR A 59 2.49 -2.18 -11.54
CA TYR A 59 1.80 -0.91 -11.26
C TYR A 59 1.11 -0.92 -9.91
N LYS A 60 0.57 -2.07 -9.46
CA LYS A 60 0.03 -2.19 -8.09
C LYS A 60 1.08 -1.86 -7.04
N LEU A 61 2.30 -2.36 -7.18
CA LEU A 61 3.39 -2.07 -6.25
C LEU A 61 3.81 -0.60 -6.29
N LEU A 62 3.96 -0.02 -7.48
CA LEU A 62 4.27 1.41 -7.62
C LEU A 62 3.17 2.30 -7.02
N MET A 63 1.90 1.93 -7.20
CA MET A 63 0.76 2.61 -6.56
C MET A 63 0.81 2.49 -5.04
N SER A 64 1.09 1.30 -4.49
CA SER A 64 1.24 1.10 -3.04
C SER A 64 2.35 1.97 -2.45
N ILE A 65 3.49 2.08 -3.14
CA ILE A 65 4.60 2.97 -2.75
C ILE A 65 4.16 4.43 -2.79
N ALA A 66 3.52 4.87 -3.88
CA ALA A 66 3.06 6.24 -4.04
C ALA A 66 2.01 6.64 -2.96
N ILE A 67 1.08 5.74 -2.65
CA ILE A 67 0.09 5.94 -1.59
C ILE A 67 0.77 6.03 -0.21
N GLY A 68 1.69 5.12 0.09
CA GLY A 68 2.48 5.15 1.33
C GLY A 68 3.27 6.47 1.48
N ALA A 69 3.89 6.94 0.40
CA ALA A 69 4.62 8.20 0.35
C ALA A 69 3.70 9.41 0.55
N ALA A 70 2.53 9.42 -0.08
CA ALA A 70 1.56 10.49 0.10
C ALA A 70 1.04 10.57 1.55
N LEU A 71 0.83 9.42 2.21
CA LEU A 71 0.37 9.36 3.60
C LEU A 71 1.47 9.58 4.64
N GLY A 72 2.75 9.47 4.26
CA GLY A 72 3.88 9.60 5.19
C GLY A 72 4.13 8.35 6.04
N PHE A 73 3.75 7.17 5.54
CA PHE A 73 3.94 5.90 6.24
C PHE A 73 5.26 5.23 5.82
N GLU A 74 6.35 5.65 6.45
CA GLU A 74 7.72 5.20 6.16
C GLU A 74 7.84 3.68 6.02
N HIS A 75 7.25 2.95 6.97
CA HIS A 75 7.30 1.50 7.00
C HIS A 75 6.62 0.82 5.80
N CYS A 76 5.50 1.37 5.33
CA CYS A 76 4.81 0.87 4.14
C CYS A 76 5.64 1.13 2.89
N ILE A 77 6.26 2.31 2.79
CA ILE A 77 7.13 2.69 1.66
C ILE A 77 8.28 1.69 1.56
N GLU A 78 8.99 1.46 2.67
CA GLU A 78 10.13 0.54 2.72
C GLU A 78 9.72 -0.88 2.33
N THR A 79 8.63 -1.40 2.92
CA THR A 79 8.15 -2.76 2.66
C THR A 79 7.81 -2.95 1.18
N TYR A 80 7.04 -2.04 0.59
CA TYR A 80 6.67 -2.17 -0.82
C TYR A 80 7.86 -1.90 -1.76
N ALA A 81 8.81 -1.04 -1.40
CA ALA A 81 10.03 -0.83 -2.17
C ALA A 81 10.93 -2.07 -2.18
N GLN A 82 11.07 -2.78 -1.06
CA GLN A 82 11.78 -4.05 -0.98
C GLN A 82 11.11 -5.14 -1.83
N VAL A 83 9.78 -5.24 -1.80
CA VAL A 83 9.02 -6.18 -2.65
C VAL A 83 9.17 -5.83 -4.13
N ALA A 84 9.09 -4.53 -4.48
CA ALA A 84 9.25 -4.04 -5.84
C ALA A 84 10.64 -4.37 -6.40
N THR A 85 11.69 -4.10 -5.62
CA THR A 85 13.09 -4.39 -5.99
C THR A 85 13.29 -5.88 -6.24
N ARG A 86 12.77 -6.75 -5.36
CA ARG A 86 12.83 -8.22 -5.55
C ARG A 86 12.09 -8.72 -6.80
N LYS A 87 11.12 -7.95 -7.30
CA LYS A 87 10.37 -8.23 -8.53
C LYS A 87 10.97 -7.57 -9.77
N GLY A 88 12.16 -6.97 -9.67
CA GLY A 88 12.88 -6.37 -10.79
C GLY A 88 12.36 -4.99 -11.22
N ILE A 89 11.55 -4.34 -10.38
CA ILE A 89 11.15 -2.94 -10.58
C ILE A 89 12.36 -2.07 -10.27
N SER A 90 12.69 -1.13 -11.17
CA SER A 90 13.92 -0.36 -11.03
C SER A 90 13.82 0.72 -9.96
N LYS A 91 14.98 1.17 -9.46
CA LYS A 91 15.06 2.29 -8.52
C LYS A 91 14.51 3.58 -9.16
N GLU A 92 14.67 3.74 -10.47
CA GLU A 92 14.14 4.87 -11.24
C GLU A 92 12.61 4.87 -11.21
N GLU A 93 11.97 3.73 -11.46
CA GLU A 93 10.50 3.60 -11.44
C GLU A 93 9.92 3.88 -10.05
N ILE A 94 10.57 3.36 -9.00
CA ILE A 94 10.20 3.63 -7.60
C ILE A 94 10.35 5.13 -7.29
N THR A 95 11.46 5.74 -7.73
CA THR A 95 11.73 7.17 -7.54
C THR A 95 10.69 8.04 -8.25
N GLU A 96 10.33 7.71 -9.49
CA GLU A 96 9.29 8.40 -10.24
C GLU A 96 7.92 8.31 -9.55
N ALA A 97 7.57 7.14 -9.00
CA ALA A 97 6.33 6.98 -8.23
C ALA A 97 6.28 7.88 -6.99
N ILE A 98 7.41 8.02 -6.28
CA ILE A 98 7.53 8.91 -5.11
C ILE A 98 7.44 10.39 -5.53
N LEU A 99 8.10 10.78 -6.62
CA LEU A 99 8.04 12.14 -7.15
C LEU A 99 6.62 12.50 -7.62
N LEU A 100 5.92 11.55 -8.24
CA LEU A 100 4.51 11.70 -8.61
C LEU A 100 3.64 11.89 -7.36
N ALA A 101 3.85 11.08 -6.32
CA ALA A 101 3.13 11.23 -5.05
C ALA A 101 3.36 12.60 -4.41
N ARG A 102 4.61 13.12 -4.44
CA ARG A 102 4.93 14.49 -4.00
C ARG A 102 4.12 15.52 -4.77
N PHE A 103 4.11 15.45 -6.11
CA PHE A 103 3.38 16.39 -6.95
C PHE A 103 1.88 16.36 -6.64
N VAL A 104 1.27 15.17 -6.67
CA VAL A 104 -0.17 14.99 -6.40
C VAL A 104 -0.54 15.42 -4.98
N LYS A 105 0.30 15.18 -3.98
CA LYS A 105 0.06 15.68 -2.62
C LYS A 105 0.17 17.21 -2.56
N ALA A 106 1.14 17.81 -3.24
CA ALA A 106 1.35 19.26 -3.23
C ALA A 106 0.20 20.04 -3.90
N THR A 107 -0.50 19.47 -4.88
CA THR A 107 -1.67 20.14 -5.50
C THR A 107 -2.76 20.44 -4.49
N THR A 108 -2.89 19.64 -3.42
CA THR A 108 -3.88 19.87 -2.35
C THR A 108 -3.69 21.23 -1.67
N VAL A 109 -2.45 21.73 -1.57
CA VAL A 109 -2.14 23.06 -0.99
C VAL A 109 -2.72 24.17 -1.87
N ILE A 110 -2.53 24.07 -3.17
CA ILE A 110 -3.03 25.05 -4.13
C ILE A 110 -4.56 24.98 -4.21
N SER A 111 -5.12 23.77 -4.34
CA SER A 111 -6.58 23.59 -4.42
C SER A 111 -7.29 24.10 -3.16
N ALA A 112 -6.74 23.85 -1.97
CA ALA A 112 -7.28 24.38 -0.72
C ALA A 112 -7.25 25.92 -0.65
N SER A 113 -6.36 26.56 -1.41
CA SER A 113 -6.21 28.01 -1.45
C SER A 113 -7.20 28.71 -2.40
N THR A 114 -8.04 27.98 -3.14
CA THR A 114 -8.92 28.53 -4.19
C THR A 114 -9.76 29.72 -3.72
N SER A 115 -10.39 29.63 -2.54
CA SER A 115 -11.19 30.74 -1.99
C SER A 115 -10.36 32.00 -1.75
N THR A 116 -9.15 31.85 -1.20
CA THR A 116 -8.21 32.96 -0.99
C THR A 116 -7.77 33.56 -2.33
N MET A 117 -7.49 32.72 -3.33
CA MET A 117 -7.10 33.20 -4.66
C MET A 117 -8.22 34.05 -5.30
N HIS A 118 -9.49 33.67 -5.15
CA HIS A 118 -10.62 34.49 -5.60
C HIS A 118 -10.64 35.87 -4.94
N LYS A 119 -10.41 35.94 -3.62
CA LYS A 119 -10.39 37.22 -2.88
C LYS A 119 -9.20 38.09 -3.26
N LEU A 120 -8.05 37.50 -3.56
CA LEU A 120 -6.88 38.25 -4.03
C LEU A 120 -7.12 38.88 -5.40
N VAL A 121 -7.88 38.22 -6.29
CA VAL A 121 -8.18 38.73 -7.64
C VAL A 121 -9.33 39.75 -7.62
N ASN A 122 -10.38 39.49 -6.84
CA ASN A 122 -11.63 40.28 -6.88
C ASN A 122 -11.77 41.29 -5.72
N GLY A 123 -10.87 41.26 -4.73
CA GLY A 123 -10.97 42.03 -3.49
C GLY A 123 -11.52 41.20 -2.32
N PHE A 124 -11.20 41.65 -1.11
CA PHE A 124 -11.80 41.17 0.13
C PHE A 124 -12.96 42.12 0.45
N GLU A 125 -14.20 41.63 0.38
CA GLU A 125 -15.38 42.34 0.92
C GLU A 125 -15.27 42.57 2.43
#